data_AF-A0AAW7HNB0-F1
#
_entry.id   AF-A0AAW7HNB0-F1
#
_cell.length_a   1.000
_cell.length_b   1.000
_cell.length_c   1.000
_cell.angle_alpha   90.00
_cell.angle_beta   90.00
_cell.angle_gamma   90.00
#
_symmetry.space_group_name_H-M   'P 1'
#
loop_
_entity.id
_entity.type
_entity.pdbx_description
1 polymer ?
#
loop_
_entity_poly.entity_id
_entity_poly.type
_entity_poly.pdbx_seq_one_letter_code
_entity_poly.pdbx_strand_id
1 'polypeptide(L)'
;MRKMVPDPPLDTTQFLQDTLVQSSEYVLCALSVARQSVQLKPTAHSSIVMQAVIHEMEAVQGLVESALMQLQMRSHLPTEPHTLH
;
A
#
# COMPACT_ATOMS: atom_id res chain seq x y z
N MET A 1 -35.27 26.29 -10.49
CA MET A 1 -34.03 26.61 -9.74
C MET A 1 -33.27 25.31 -9.49
N ARG A 2 -32.26 25.00 -10.32
CA ARG A 2 -31.38 23.85 -10.07
C ARG A 2 -30.34 24.30 -9.06
N LYS A 3 -30.54 23.90 -7.81
CA LYS A 3 -29.52 24.01 -6.75
C LYS A 3 -28.27 23.34 -7.31
N MET A 4 -27.23 24.12 -7.60
CA MET A 4 -25.92 23.59 -7.95
C MET A 4 -25.48 22.76 -6.75
N VAL A 5 -25.59 21.44 -6.87
CA VAL A 5 -25.05 20.53 -5.87
C VAL A 5 -23.54 20.59 -6.08
N PRO A 6 -22.75 21.03 -5.09
CA PRO A 6 -21.31 20.96 -5.20
C PRO A 6 -20.91 19.50 -5.42
N ASP A 7 -20.00 19.25 -6.35
CA ASP A 7 -19.43 17.91 -6.52
C ASP A 7 -18.87 17.44 -5.16
N PRO A 8 -19.09 16.17 -4.78
CA PRO A 8 -18.58 15.66 -3.53
C PRO A 8 -17.05 15.82 -3.50
N PRO A 9 -16.48 16.19 -2.35
CA PRO A 9 -15.05 16.37 -2.22
C PRO A 9 -14.34 15.07 -2.62
N LEU A 10 -13.28 15.20 -3.42
CA LEU A 10 -12.47 14.06 -3.80
C LEU A 10 -11.75 13.54 -2.55
N ASP A 11 -12.11 12.35 -2.07
CA ASP A 11 -11.45 11.70 -0.94
C ASP A 11 -10.08 11.14 -1.36
N THR A 12 -9.14 12.05 -1.53
CA THR A 12 -7.72 11.77 -1.83
C THR A 12 -7.08 10.80 -0.83
N THR A 13 -7.55 10.79 0.42
CA THR A 13 -7.10 9.87 1.47
C THR A 13 -7.58 8.44 1.20
N GLN A 14 -8.84 8.27 0.79
CA GLN A 14 -9.39 6.95 0.43
C GLN A 14 -8.69 6.39 -0.81
N PHE A 15 -8.49 7.21 -1.84
CA PHE A 15 -7.79 6.79 -3.05
C PHE A 15 -6.35 6.33 -2.77
N LEU A 16 -5.63 7.06 -1.90
CA LEU A 16 -4.28 6.67 -1.48
C LEU A 16 -4.29 5.36 -0.69
N GLN A 17 -5.25 5.18 0.23
CA GLN A 17 -5.41 3.94 0.98
C GLN A 17 -5.66 2.76 0.05
N ASP A 18 -6.60 2.88 -0.89
CA ASP A 18 -6.90 1.83 -1.86
C ASP A 18 -5.68 1.48 -2.72
N THR A 19 -4.91 2.50 -3.13
CA THR A 19 -3.66 2.32 -3.87
C THR A 19 -2.61 1.55 -3.06
N LEU A 20 -2.47 1.84 -1.76
CA LEU A 20 -1.53 1.15 -0.87
C LEU A 20 -1.98 -0.28 -0.58
N VAL A 21 -3.28 -0.53 -0.40
CA VAL A 21 -3.84 -1.89 -0.30
C VAL A 21 -3.51 -2.69 -1.55
N GLN A 22 -3.78 -2.13 -2.73
CA GLN A 22 -3.47 -2.79 -3.99
C GLN A 22 -1.94 -3.00 -4.18
N SER A 23 -1.12 -2.05 -3.76
CA SER A 23 0.35 -2.20 -3.80
C SER A 23 0.81 -3.37 -2.93
N SER A 24 0.25 -3.54 -1.73
CA SER A 24 0.50 -4.68 -0.83
C SER A 24 0.19 -6.02 -1.52
N GLU A 25 -0.95 -6.12 -2.21
CA GLU A 25 -1.32 -7.34 -2.95
C GLU A 25 -0.31 -7.69 -4.04
N TYR A 26 0.15 -6.70 -4.81
CA TYR A 26 1.17 -6.91 -5.84
C TYR A 26 2.52 -7.31 -5.25
N VAL A 27 2.94 -6.70 -4.14
CA VAL A 27 4.19 -7.04 -3.45
C VAL A 27 4.14 -8.49 -2.94
N LEU A 28 3.03 -8.90 -2.32
CA LEU A 28 2.84 -10.28 -1.85
C LEU A 28 2.86 -11.29 -3.01
N CYS A 29 2.21 -10.96 -4.13
CA CYS A 29 2.24 -11.79 -5.33
C CYS A 29 3.67 -11.96 -5.84
N ALA A 30 4.41 -10.86 -6.01
CA ALA A 30 5.78 -10.90 -6.51
C ALA A 30 6.75 -11.60 -5.52
N LEU A 31 6.56 -11.47 -4.20
CA LEU A 31 7.29 -12.23 -3.18
C LEU A 31 7.06 -13.74 -3.34
N SER A 32 5.81 -14.15 -3.55
CA SER A 32 5.46 -15.56 -3.77
C SER A 32 6.17 -16.11 -5.01
N VAL A 33 6.10 -15.40 -6.13
CA VAL A 33 6.77 -15.79 -7.38
C VAL A 33 8.29 -15.83 -7.22
N ALA A 34 8.88 -14.83 -6.57
CA ALA A 34 10.33 -14.76 -6.32
C ALA A 34 10.80 -15.94 -5.46
N ARG A 35 10.11 -16.22 -4.34
CA ARG A 35 10.41 -17.36 -3.46
C ARG A 35 10.28 -18.69 -4.19
N GLN A 36 9.25 -18.88 -5.00
CA GLN A 36 9.09 -20.07 -5.83
C GLN A 36 10.24 -20.23 -6.83
N SER A 37 10.68 -19.13 -7.46
CA SER A 37 11.79 -19.18 -8.44
C SER A 37 13.12 -19.61 -7.80
N VAL A 38 13.40 -19.16 -6.56
CA VAL A 38 14.55 -19.60 -5.76
C VAL A 38 14.45 -21.08 -5.42
N GLN A 39 13.27 -21.55 -5.02
CA GLN A 39 13.04 -22.96 -4.69
C GLN A 39 13.24 -23.90 -5.89
N LEU A 40 12.89 -23.45 -7.10
CA LEU A 40 13.04 -24.25 -8.32
C LEU A 40 14.52 -24.44 -8.72
N LYS A 41 15.39 -23.45 -8.48
CA LYS A 41 16.82 -23.50 -8.83
C LYS A 41 17.70 -22.85 -7.75
N PRO A 42 17.83 -23.46 -6.56
CA PRO A 42 18.42 -22.82 -5.39
C PRO A 42 19.90 -22.48 -5.54
N THR A 43 20.65 -23.26 -6.32
CA THR A 43 22.11 -23.11 -6.49
C THR A 43 22.51 -22.21 -7.66
N ALA A 44 21.55 -21.67 -8.43
CA ALA A 44 21.86 -20.77 -9.53
C ALA A 44 22.34 -19.41 -9.02
N HIS A 45 23.28 -18.75 -9.69
CA HIS A 45 23.69 -17.38 -9.35
C HIS A 45 22.50 -16.40 -9.36
N SER A 46 21.53 -16.62 -10.23
CA SER A 46 20.27 -15.87 -10.26
C SER A 46 19.45 -16.02 -8.99
N SER A 47 19.57 -17.16 -8.29
CA SER A 47 18.90 -17.42 -7.01
C SER A 47 19.44 -16.55 -5.89
N ILE A 48 20.75 -16.32 -5.85
CA ILE A 48 21.39 -15.42 -4.87
C ILE A 48 20.88 -13.99 -5.05
N VAL A 49 20.88 -13.49 -6.29
CA VAL A 49 20.34 -12.16 -6.61
C VAL A 49 18.85 -12.10 -6.28
N MET A 50 18.10 -13.15 -6.58
CA MET A 50 16.68 -13.21 -6.27
C MET A 50 16.40 -13.21 -4.76
N GLN A 51 17.25 -13.83 -3.93
CA GLN A 51 17.11 -13.73 -2.47
C GLN A 51 17.30 -12.29 -1.96
N ALA A 52 18.22 -11.53 -2.54
CA ALA A 52 18.35 -10.10 -2.24
C ALA A 52 17.08 -9.33 -2.66
N VAL A 53 16.53 -9.62 -3.85
CA VAL A 53 15.26 -9.02 -4.29
C VAL A 53 14.12 -9.35 -3.31
N ILE A 54 14.00 -10.60 -2.86
CA ILE A 54 13.01 -11.01 -1.86
C ILE A 54 13.15 -10.16 -0.58
N HIS A 55 14.36 -9.96 -0.09
CA HIS A 55 14.61 -9.15 1.09
C HIS A 55 14.17 -7.68 0.91
N GLU A 56 14.54 -7.05 -0.20
CA GLU A 56 14.11 -5.68 -0.51
C GLU A 56 12.58 -5.58 -0.63
N MET A 57 11.94 -6.59 -1.21
CA MET A 57 10.48 -6.64 -1.32
C MET A 57 9.77 -6.82 0.02
N GLU A 58 10.36 -7.58 0.96
CA GLU A 58 9.87 -7.67 2.35
C GLU A 58 9.96 -6.32 3.06
N ALA A 59 11.05 -5.58 2.85
CA ALA A 59 11.18 -4.21 3.36
C ALA A 59 10.12 -3.27 2.79
N VAL A 60 9.86 -3.35 1.47
CA VAL A 60 8.78 -2.59 0.82
C VAL A 60 7.41 -2.95 1.42
N GLN A 61 7.14 -4.23 1.65
CA GLN A 61 5.89 -4.66 2.29
C GLN A 61 5.70 -4.01 3.67
N GLY A 62 6.75 -4.02 4.50
CA GLY A 62 6.71 -3.37 5.82
C GLY A 62 6.47 -1.86 5.75
N LEU A 63 7.03 -1.18 4.73
CA LEU A 63 6.78 0.24 4.49
C LEU A 63 5.32 0.51 4.08
N VAL A 64 4.75 -0.33 3.21
CA VAL A 64 3.34 -0.21 2.79
C VAL A 64 2.40 -0.43 3.97
N GLU A 65 2.64 -1.45 4.79
CA GLU A 65 1.85 -1.74 6.00
C GLU A 65 1.94 -0.59 7.01
N SER A 66 3.13 -0.03 7.22
CA SER A 66 3.33 1.16 8.07
C SER A 66 2.56 2.38 7.54
N ALA A 67 2.61 2.62 6.23
CA ALA A 67 1.88 3.72 5.60
C ALA A 67 0.35 3.56 5.75
N LEU A 68 -0.17 2.33 5.58
CA LEU A 68 -1.58 2.03 5.81
C LEU A 68 -1.99 2.29 7.27
N MET A 69 -1.16 1.86 8.23
CA MET A 69 -1.43 2.09 9.65
C MET A 69 -1.45 3.59 9.99
N GLN A 70 -0.53 4.37 9.42
CA GLN A 70 -0.51 5.84 9.59
C GLN A 70 -1.78 6.51 9.02
N LEU A 71 -2.27 6.04 7.87
CA LEU A 71 -3.52 6.56 7.28
C LEU A 71 -4.74 6.23 8.14
N GLN A 72 -4.83 4.99 8.65
CA GLN A 72 -5.90 4.58 9.55
C GLN A 72 -5.93 5.43 10.82
N MET A 73 -4.77 5.69 11.43
CA MET A 73 -4.67 6.56 12.61
C MET A 73 -5.13 8.00 12.29
N ARG A 74 -4.83 8.51 11.10
CA ARG A 74 -5.25 9.85 10.67
C ARG A 74 -6.76 9.95 10.44
N SER A 75 -7.39 8.90 9.89
CA SER A 75 -8.85 8.86 9.71
C SER A 75 -9.63 8.79 11.02
N HIS A 76 -9.01 8.30 12.10
CA HIS A 76 -9.62 8.21 13.42
C HIS A 76 -9.54 9.51 14.24
N LEU A 77 -8.80 10.53 13.79
CA LEU A 77 -8.80 11.83 14.45
C LEU A 77 -10.11 12.56 14.13
N PRO A 78 -10.89 13.01 15.12
CA PRO A 78 -12.09 13.79 14.86
C PRO A 78 -11.70 15.02 14.06
N THR A 79 -12.28 15.18 12.87
CA THR A 79 -12.22 16.46 12.17
C THR A 79 -13.00 17.43 13.05
N GLU A 80 -12.28 18.30 13.77
CA GLU A 80 -12.87 19.36 14.60
C GLU A 80 -14.03 20.01 13.82
N PRO A 81 -15.24 20.10 14.40
CA PRO A 81 -16.34 20.76 13.73
C PRO A 81 -15.87 22.20 13.50
N HIS A 82 -15.74 22.57 12.22
CA HIS A 82 -15.49 23.95 11.85
C HIS A 82 -16.73 24.73 12.29
N THR A 83 -16.67 25.28 13.49
CA THR A 83 -17.68 26.21 14.00
C THR A 83 -17.60 27.44 13.13
N LEU A 84 -18.49 27.51 12.14
CA LEU A 84 -18.89 28.76 11.50
C LEU A 84 -19.59 29.58 12.58
N HIS A 85 -18.90 30.54 13.17
CA HIS A 85 -19.54 31.66 13.86
C HIS A 85 -18.68 32.93 13.85
#